data_AF-A0A7S4Q761-F1
#
_entry.id   AF-A0A7S4Q761-F1
#
_cell.length_a   1.000
_cell.length_b   1.000
_cell.length_c   1.000
_cell.angle_alpha   90.00
_cell.angle_beta   90.00
_cell.angle_gamma   90.00
#
_symmetry.space_group_name_H-M   'P 1'
#
loop_
_entity.id
_entity.type
_entity.pdbx_description
1 polymer ?
#
loop_
_entity_poly.entity_id
_entity_poly.type
_entity_poly.pdbx_seq_one_letter_code
_entity_poly.pdbx_strand_id
1 'polypeptide(L)'
;ADSQNLTPSGVLSGDRYMPGTGLIRHDAAGDTSEGIWTALADACKRGFPACASCGGREGDEQLDAATGLVQGHSYTVLRTELARGIRCVLLRNPWGAGRGSTLGSGRW
;
A
#
# COMPACT_ATOMS: atom_id res chain seq x y z
N ALA A 1 -32.34 0.36 14.36
CA ALA A 1 -32.09 -0.58 13.26
C ALA A 1 -31.23 0.10 12.22
N ASP A 2 -29.93 -0.11 12.11
CA ASP A 2 -28.86 -0.60 12.98
C ASP A 2 -27.61 -0.36 12.15
N SER A 3 -26.64 0.38 12.67
CA SER A 3 -25.24 0.42 12.17
C SER A 3 -24.39 1.45 12.93
N GLN A 4 -24.58 1.56 14.23
CA GLN A 4 -23.47 1.93 15.11
C GLN A 4 -22.68 0.65 15.33
N ASN A 5 -21.55 0.48 14.63
CA ASN A 5 -20.40 -0.37 15.01
C ASN A 5 -19.57 -0.74 13.77
N LEU A 6 -18.73 0.16 13.26
CA LEU A 6 -17.51 -0.24 12.57
C LEU A 6 -16.38 0.74 12.93
N THR A 7 -15.65 0.30 13.95
CA THR A 7 -14.34 0.69 14.49
C THR A 7 -13.61 1.87 13.86
N PRO A 8 -13.11 2.79 14.70
CA PRO A 8 -12.11 3.74 14.29
C PRO A 8 -10.71 3.31 14.74
N SER A 9 -9.79 3.13 13.81
CA SER A 9 -8.43 2.72 14.12
C SER A 9 -7.43 3.75 13.64
N GLY A 10 -7.15 4.70 14.53
CA GLY A 10 -6.02 5.63 14.43
C GLY A 10 -5.45 5.88 15.82
N VAL A 11 -5.22 4.82 16.61
CA VAL A 11 -4.79 4.93 18.01
C VAL A 11 -3.46 4.20 18.17
N LEU A 12 -2.37 4.96 18.17
CA LEU A 12 -1.15 4.56 18.87
C LEU A 12 -1.28 4.94 20.35
N SER A 13 -0.49 4.27 21.20
CA SER A 13 -0.52 4.42 22.64
C SER A 13 -0.22 5.87 23.06
N GLY A 14 -1.26 6.60 23.47
CA GLY A 14 -1.18 7.96 24.00
C GLY A 14 -2.27 8.90 23.47
N ASP A 15 -2.83 8.61 22.30
CA ASP A 15 -3.75 9.54 21.63
C ASP A 15 -5.22 9.17 21.81
N ARG A 16 -6.04 10.17 22.15
CA ARG A 16 -7.50 10.05 22.26
C ARG A 16 -8.13 10.18 20.87
N TYR A 17 -8.73 9.10 20.39
CA TYR A 17 -9.47 9.07 19.13
C TYR A 17 -10.54 10.18 19.06
N MET A 18 -10.48 11.01 18.01
CA MET A 18 -11.49 12.04 17.71
C MET A 18 -12.14 11.72 16.34
N PRO A 19 -13.41 11.28 16.32
CA PRO A 19 -14.13 11.07 15.07
C PRO A 19 -14.45 12.42 14.40
N GLY A 20 -13.91 12.68 13.21
CA GLY A 20 -14.36 13.83 12.42
C GLY A 20 -13.43 14.36 11.32
N THR A 21 -12.14 14.04 11.30
CA THR A 21 -11.20 14.68 10.35
C THR A 21 -10.40 13.73 9.44
N GLY A 22 -10.52 12.41 9.62
CA GLY A 22 -10.31 11.39 8.57
C GLY A 22 -8.95 11.30 7.86
N LEU A 23 -7.93 12.09 8.20
CA LEU A 23 -6.63 12.10 7.55
C LEU A 23 -5.52 12.18 8.60
N ILE A 24 -5.04 11.01 9.02
CA ILE A 24 -3.73 10.93 9.68
C ILE A 24 -2.70 10.89 8.56
N ARG A 25 -2.11 12.04 8.24
CA ARG A 25 -0.92 12.13 7.38
C ARG A 25 0.29 12.17 8.30
N HIS A 26 0.99 11.05 8.43
CA HIS A 26 2.40 11.12 8.76
C HIS A 26 3.14 11.31 7.44
N ASP A 27 3.83 12.43 7.29
CA ASP A 27 4.83 12.57 6.26
C ASP A 27 5.91 11.53 6.53
N ALA A 28 6.16 10.62 5.59
CA ALA A 28 7.31 9.71 5.66
C ALA A 28 8.66 10.45 5.51
N ALA A 29 8.65 11.79 5.49
CA ALA A 29 9.82 12.64 5.40
C ALA A 29 10.62 12.52 6.70
N GLY A 30 11.62 11.64 6.69
CA GLY A 30 12.46 11.34 7.86
C GLY A 30 12.26 9.94 8.43
N ASP A 31 11.29 9.17 7.92
CA ASP A 31 11.13 7.77 8.29
C ASP A 31 12.25 6.91 7.70
N THR A 32 12.78 6.02 8.53
CA THR A 32 13.76 5.03 8.08
C THR A 32 13.07 3.92 7.30
N SER A 33 13.80 3.25 6.40
CA SER A 33 13.30 2.06 5.71
C SER A 33 12.85 0.95 6.68
N GLU A 34 13.47 0.88 7.86
CA GLU A 34 13.06 0.01 8.99
C GLU A 34 11.70 0.41 9.57
N GLY A 35 11.49 1.71 9.82
CA GLY A 35 10.23 2.25 10.33
C GLY A 35 9.08 1.99 9.37
N ILE A 36 9.27 2.30 8.09
CA ILE A 36 8.28 2.07 7.02
C ILE A 36 7.94 0.57 6.93
N TRP A 37 8.95 -0.30 6.93
CA TRP A 37 8.72 -1.74 6.90
C TRP A 37 7.94 -2.23 8.11
N THR A 38 8.30 -1.78 9.31
CA THR A 38 7.66 -2.19 10.56
C THR A 38 6.19 -1.76 10.58
N ALA A 39 5.91 -0.51 10.20
CA ALA A 39 4.54 0.01 10.10
C ALA A 39 3.72 -0.74 9.05
N LEU A 40 4.28 -0.98 7.85
CA LEU A 40 3.60 -1.71 6.79
C LEU A 40 3.31 -3.17 7.18
N ALA A 41 4.27 -3.84 7.81
CA ALA A 41 4.10 -5.21 8.27
C ALA A 41 3.06 -5.32 9.40
N ASP A 42 3.02 -4.37 10.33
CA ASP A 42 1.97 -4.30 11.37
C ASP A 42 0.59 -4.08 10.74
N ALA A 43 0.49 -3.11 9.82
CA ALA A 43 -0.76 -2.82 9.11
C ALA A 43 -1.30 -4.06 8.37
N CYS A 44 -0.43 -4.76 7.63
CA CYS A 44 -0.80 -5.99 6.93
C CYS A 44 -1.25 -7.10 7.88
N LYS A 45 -0.54 -7.30 9.01
CA LYS A 45 -0.91 -8.31 10.03
C LYS A 45 -2.25 -8.03 10.68
N ARG A 46 -2.57 -6.76 10.91
CA ARG A 46 -3.85 -6.32 11.52
C ARG A 46 -4.99 -6.24 10.50
N GLY A 47 -4.72 -6.53 9.22
CA GLY A 47 -5.71 -6.51 8.16
C GLY A 47 -6.11 -5.10 7.72
N PHE A 48 -5.27 -4.08 7.98
CA PHE A 48 -5.53 -2.76 7.44
C PHE A 48 -5.25 -2.70 5.94
N PRO A 49 -6.11 -2.01 5.17
CA PRO A 49 -5.84 -1.79 3.76
C PRO A 49 -4.59 -0.92 3.61
N ALA A 50 -3.68 -1.37 2.76
CA ALA A 50 -2.48 -0.63 2.38
C ALA A 50 -2.34 -0.59 0.86
N CYS A 51 -1.82 0.53 0.36
CA CYS A 51 -1.60 0.76 -1.06
C CYS A 51 -0.21 1.36 -1.28
N ALA A 52 0.31 1.14 -2.48
CA ALA A 52 1.61 1.64 -2.92
C ALA A 52 1.49 2.17 -4.35
N SER A 53 2.25 3.21 -4.67
CA SER A 53 2.37 3.76 -6.01
C SER A 53 3.84 4.09 -6.27
N CYS A 54 4.27 4.05 -7.52
CA CYS A 54 5.65 4.34 -7.90
C CYS A 54 5.71 5.54 -8.85
N GLY A 55 6.30 6.65 -8.39
CA GLY A 55 6.60 7.81 -9.24
C GLY A 55 5.42 8.31 -10.09
N GLY A 56 5.75 9.15 -11.07
CA GLY A 56 4.79 9.80 -11.96
C GLY A 56 4.80 11.32 -11.77
N ARG A 57 4.91 12.04 -12.88
CA ARG A 57 4.46 13.43 -12.95
C ARG A 57 2.95 13.44 -13.12
N GLU A 58 2.27 14.45 -12.61
CA GLU A 58 0.82 14.55 -12.70
C GLU A 58 0.34 14.33 -14.15
N GLY A 59 -0.58 13.38 -14.32
CA GLY A 59 -1.40 13.26 -15.52
C GLY A 59 -1.18 12.02 -16.40
N ASP A 60 -0.03 11.35 -16.33
CA ASP A 60 0.25 10.22 -17.24
C ASP A 60 0.67 8.93 -16.53
N GLU A 61 -0.05 7.85 -16.85
CA GLU A 61 0.31 6.49 -16.48
C GLU A 61 1.34 5.95 -17.47
N GLN A 62 2.53 5.59 -16.99
CA GLN A 62 3.63 5.13 -17.85
C GLN A 62 4.15 3.77 -17.38
N LEU A 63 4.14 2.77 -18.27
CA LEU A 63 4.74 1.47 -18.00
C LEU A 63 6.27 1.59 -17.96
N ASP A 64 6.86 1.22 -16.84
CA ASP A 64 8.29 1.02 -16.70
C ASP A 64 8.66 -0.38 -17.19
N ALA A 65 9.38 -0.45 -18.32
CA ALA A 65 9.78 -1.71 -18.93
C ALA A 65 10.80 -2.51 -18.10
N ALA A 66 11.53 -1.87 -17.18
CA ALA A 66 12.51 -2.56 -16.34
C ALA A 66 11.86 -3.28 -15.15
N THR A 67 10.80 -2.67 -14.57
CA THR A 67 10.13 -3.21 -13.37
C THR A 67 8.77 -3.84 -13.67
N GLY A 68 8.18 -3.55 -14.83
CA GLY A 68 6.80 -3.93 -15.17
C GLY A 68 5.73 -3.15 -14.41
N LEU A 69 6.11 -2.16 -13.59
CA LEU A 69 5.19 -1.31 -12.85
C LEU A 69 4.72 -0.13 -13.71
N VAL A 70 3.52 0.35 -13.44
CA VAL A 70 2.92 1.52 -14.08
C VAL A 70 3.09 2.69 -13.13
N GLN A 71 3.81 3.71 -13.58
CA GLN A 71 3.97 4.95 -12.84
C GLN A 71 2.67 5.75 -12.81
N GLY A 72 2.47 6.57 -11.78
CA GLY A 72 1.20 7.28 -11.59
C GLY A 72 0.02 6.36 -11.25
N HIS A 73 0.27 5.06 -11.04
CA HIS A 73 -0.74 4.04 -10.77
C HIS A 73 -0.65 3.53 -9.32
N SER A 74 -1.80 3.17 -8.75
CA SER A 74 -1.91 2.65 -7.39
C SER A 74 -2.10 1.13 -7.37
N TYR A 75 -1.34 0.45 -6.53
CA TYR A 75 -1.39 -0.99 -6.29
C TYR A 75 -1.90 -1.28 -4.89
N THR A 76 -2.61 -2.40 -4.71
CA THR A 76 -2.96 -2.90 -3.37
C THR A 76 -1.82 -3.74 -2.81
N VAL A 77 -1.39 -3.47 -1.59
CA VAL A 77 -0.45 -4.33 -0.85
C VAL A 77 -1.26 -5.45 -0.21
N LEU A 78 -0.99 -6.69 -0.61
CA LEU A 78 -1.71 -7.87 -0.10
C LEU A 78 -1.03 -8.48 1.12
N ARG A 79 0.30 -8.51 1.14
CA ARG A 79 1.09 -8.99 2.27
C ARG A 79 2.53 -8.48 2.22
N THR A 80 3.16 -8.47 3.38
CA THR A 80 4.61 -8.31 3.55
C THR A 80 5.24 -9.66 3.88
N GLU A 81 6.42 -9.95 3.35
CA GLU A 81 7.14 -11.20 3.59
C GLU A 81 8.64 -10.93 3.77
N LEU A 82 9.25 -11.51 4.81
CA LEU A 82 10.70 -11.51 4.99
C LEU A 82 11.24 -12.87 4.56
N ALA A 83 11.77 -12.95 3.34
CA ALA A 83 12.27 -14.19 2.75
C ALA A 83 13.79 -14.12 2.59
N ARG A 84 14.52 -15.01 3.27
CA ARG A 84 16.00 -15.08 3.18
C ARG A 84 16.70 -13.74 3.49
N GLY A 85 16.16 -12.99 4.45
CA GLY A 85 16.66 -11.66 4.82
C GLY A 85 16.25 -10.52 3.88
N ILE A 86 15.48 -10.81 2.83
CA ILE A 86 14.98 -9.81 1.88
C ILE A 86 13.52 -9.48 2.22
N ARG A 87 13.24 -8.18 2.30
CA ARG A 87 11.91 -7.64 2.52
C ARG A 87 11.16 -7.55 1.22
N CYS A 88 10.06 -8.27 1.12
CA CYS A 88 9.22 -8.35 -0.07
C CYS A 88 7.80 -7.91 0.26
N VAL A 89 7.14 -7.31 -0.73
CA VAL A 89 5.71 -7.01 -0.69
C VAL A 89 5.03 -7.70 -1.85
N LEU A 90 3.89 -8.32 -1.58
CA LEU A 90 3.02 -8.83 -2.64
C LEU A 90 2.06 -7.72 -3.05
N LEU A 91 2.18 -7.27 -4.29
CA LEU A 91 1.31 -6.24 -4.86
C LEU A 91 0.24 -6.87 -5.75
N ARG A 92 -0.93 -6.23 -5.81
CA ARG A 92 -1.98 -6.50 -6.79
C ARG A 92 -2.22 -5.27 -7.63
N ASN A 93 -2.11 -5.44 -8.95
CA ASN A 93 -2.61 -4.47 -9.92
C ASN A 93 -4.16 -4.50 -9.91
N PRO A 94 -4.85 -3.39 -9.58
CA PRO A 94 -6.31 -3.31 -9.61
C PRO A 94 -6.93 -3.62 -10.97
N TRP A 95 -6.21 -3.36 -12.08
CA TRP A 95 -6.67 -3.70 -13.42
C TRP A 95 -6.57 -5.19 -13.76
N GLY A 96 -5.93 -5.99 -12.90
CA GLY A 96 -5.64 -7.40 -13.18
C GLY A 96 -4.39 -7.58 -14.04
N ALA A 97 -4.39 -8.58 -14.93
CA ALA A 97 -3.39 -8.65 -16.00
C ALA A 97 -3.66 -7.49 -16.95
N GLY A 98 -2.69 -6.61 -17.14
CA GLY A 98 -2.83 -5.33 -17.86
C GLY A 98 -3.62 -5.44 -19.16
N ARG A 99 -4.40 -4.40 -19.48
CA ARG A 99 -5.22 -4.31 -20.69
C ARG A 99 -4.35 -4.57 -21.93
N GLY A 100 -4.59 -5.71 -22.57
CA GLY A 100 -4.14 -5.99 -23.93
C GLY A 100 -2.75 -6.60 -24.06
N SER A 101 -2.73 -7.85 -24.53
CA SER A 101 -1.63 -8.50 -25.24
C SER A 101 -0.37 -8.85 -24.43
N THR A 102 -0.12 -10.16 -24.29
CA THR A 102 1.21 -10.78 -24.09
C THR A 102 2.02 -10.43 -22.83
N LEU A 103 1.46 -9.75 -21.82
CA LEU A 103 2.06 -9.62 -20.48
C LEU A 103 1.34 -10.50 -19.42
N GLY A 104 0.47 -11.40 -19.90
CA GLY A 104 -0.47 -12.18 -19.10
C GLY A 104 -0.04 -13.61 -18.79
N SER A 105 1.25 -13.92 -18.73
CA SER A 105 1.74 -15.20 -18.19
C SER A 105 2.73 -14.97 -17.06
N GLY A 106 2.22 -14.65 -15.87
CA GLY A 106 2.79 -15.12 -14.60
C GLY A 106 4.28 -14.90 -14.34
N ARG A 107 4.91 -13.87 -14.91
CA ARG A 107 6.26 -13.43 -14.53
C ARG A 107 6.25 -11.91 -14.39
N TRP A 108 5.98 -11.49 -13.16
CA TRP A 108 6.65 -10.34 -12.58
C TRP A 108 8.11 -10.72 -12.33
#